data_AF-A0A174F805-F1
#
_entry.id   AF-A0A174F805-F1
#
_cell.length_a   1.000
_cell.length_b   1.000
_cell.length_c   1.000
_cell.angle_alpha   90.00
_cell.angle_beta   90.00
_cell.angle_gamma   90.00
#
_symmetry.space_group_name_H-M   'P 1'
#
loop_
_entity.id
_entity.type
_entity.pdbx_description
1 polymer ?
#
loop_
_entity_poly.entity_id
_entity_poly.type
_entity_poly.pdbx_seq_one_letter_code
_entity_poly.pdbx_strand_id
1 'polypeptide(L)'
;MADQPVPAFLDAEQQALFLRAYSAASFLMGCSTSGVDSYPLDGGDPPELGDYETVTLDSGWTYLVAQGRYARWEDFQAMLDGIFTPAYQEKLLWTENMDGGRFPIFTADGEGRTCFLELERGSSLEYGWADVPDTYELVSQSEDAVEFYLVGHYADLTVQPDETGARPLSTERWPIRMERTAGGWRVSEFHVPY
;
A
#
# COMPACT_ATOMS: atom_id res chain seq x y z
N MET A 1 -0.07 16.07 5.31
CA MET A 1 0.60 14.85 5.80
C MET A 1 1.99 15.26 6.20
N ALA A 2 2.42 14.92 7.42
CA ALA A 2 3.85 14.94 7.73
C ALA A 2 4.55 13.98 6.74
N ASP A 3 5.74 14.34 6.26
CA ASP A 3 6.52 13.47 5.38
C ASP A 3 6.73 12.11 6.07
N GLN A 4 6.44 11.01 5.37
CA GLN A 4 6.65 9.66 5.90
C GLN A 4 8.12 9.51 6.32
N PRO A 5 8.43 9.22 7.59
CA PRO A 5 9.79 8.97 8.01
C PRO A 5 10.38 7.80 7.21
N VAL A 6 11.66 7.90 6.86
CA VAL A 6 12.35 6.86 6.08
C VAL A 6 13.42 6.20 6.96
N PRO A 7 13.59 4.86 6.94
CA PRO A 7 14.58 4.22 7.77
C PRO A 7 16.02 4.62 7.38
N ALA A 8 16.75 5.22 8.32
CA ALA A 8 18.09 5.78 8.08
C ALA A 8 19.17 4.72 7.77
N PHE A 9 18.91 3.44 8.06
CA PHE A 9 19.81 2.32 7.74
C PHE A 9 19.68 1.83 6.29
N LEU A 10 18.66 2.28 5.56
CA LEU A 10 18.51 2.00 4.13
C LEU A 10 19.41 2.93 3.31
N ASP A 11 19.98 2.41 2.23
CA ASP A 11 20.66 3.22 1.22
C ASP A 11 19.67 4.01 0.33
N ALA A 12 20.17 4.90 -0.53
CA ALA A 12 19.32 5.76 -1.34
C ALA A 12 18.37 5.00 -2.29
N GLU A 13 18.80 3.86 -2.85
CA GLU A 13 17.96 3.03 -3.72
C GLU A 13 16.83 2.39 -2.91
N GLN A 14 17.18 1.83 -1.75
CA GLN A 14 16.24 1.20 -0.82
C GLN A 14 15.25 2.22 -0.24
N GLN A 15 15.69 3.42 0.10
CA GLN A 15 14.83 4.51 0.57
C GLN A 15 13.82 4.93 -0.49
N ALA A 16 14.27 5.08 -1.75
CA ALA A 16 13.38 5.40 -2.86
C ALA A 16 12.34 4.29 -3.11
N LEU A 17 12.77 3.02 -3.03
CA LEU A 17 11.88 1.87 -3.13
C LEU A 17 10.87 1.82 -1.98
N PHE A 18 11.31 2.07 -0.74
CA PHE A 18 10.44 2.14 0.43
C PHE A 18 9.33 3.18 0.26
N LEU A 19 9.68 4.40 -0.16
CA LEU A 19 8.70 5.46 -0.39
C LEU A 19 7.70 5.12 -1.51
N ARG A 20 8.17 4.48 -2.58
CA ARG A 20 7.29 3.99 -3.66
C ARG A 20 6.35 2.90 -3.16
N ALA A 21 6.85 1.97 -2.34
CA ALA A 21 6.03 0.92 -1.74
C ALA A 21 5.01 1.48 -0.76
N TYR A 22 5.41 2.43 0.10
CA TYR A 22 4.52 3.12 1.04
C TYR A 22 3.40 3.86 0.30
N SER A 23 3.74 4.57 -0.77
CA SER A 23 2.75 5.21 -1.64
C SER A 23 1.79 4.16 -2.20
N ALA A 24 2.29 3.11 -2.85
CA ALA A 24 1.43 2.08 -3.46
C ALA A 24 0.56 1.34 -2.42
N ALA A 25 1.05 1.16 -1.19
CA ALA A 25 0.30 0.54 -0.10
C ALA A 25 -0.98 1.31 0.23
N SER A 26 -1.07 2.62 -0.04
CA SER A 26 -2.26 3.43 0.25
C SER A 26 -3.55 2.92 -0.39
N PHE A 27 -3.45 2.26 -1.55
CA PHE A 27 -4.61 1.69 -2.26
C PHE A 27 -4.58 0.16 -2.35
N LEU A 28 -3.39 -0.45 -2.29
CA LEU A 28 -3.26 -1.92 -2.25
C LEU A 28 -3.69 -2.49 -0.90
N MET A 29 -3.38 -1.77 0.19
CA MET A 29 -3.61 -2.20 1.57
C MET A 29 -4.40 -1.19 2.39
N GLY A 30 -4.37 0.08 2.00
CA GLY A 30 -5.02 1.16 2.73
C GLY A 30 -6.54 1.18 2.58
N CYS A 31 -7.11 2.29 3.02
CA CYS A 31 -8.54 2.43 3.29
C CYS A 31 -9.44 2.15 2.09
N SER A 32 -9.02 2.54 0.87
CA SER A 32 -9.84 2.37 -0.33
C SER A 32 -8.99 1.99 -1.54
N THR A 33 -9.48 1.03 -2.33
CA THR A 33 -8.86 0.65 -3.63
C THR A 33 -8.94 1.77 -4.66
N SER A 34 -9.91 2.69 -4.54
CA SER A 34 -10.06 3.86 -5.41
C SER A 34 -8.87 4.84 -5.35
N GLY A 35 -8.04 4.74 -4.30
CA GLY A 35 -6.81 5.53 -4.19
C GLY A 35 -5.81 5.32 -5.34
N VAL A 36 -5.96 4.23 -6.11
CA VAL A 36 -5.17 3.97 -7.34
C VAL A 36 -5.32 5.11 -8.37
N ASP A 37 -6.49 5.76 -8.39
CA ASP A 37 -6.82 6.81 -9.34
C ASP A 37 -6.34 8.20 -8.90
N SER A 38 -5.79 8.33 -7.68
CA SER A 38 -5.38 9.63 -7.12
C SER A 38 -3.97 10.06 -7.54
N TYR A 39 -3.29 9.26 -8.37
CA TYR A 39 -1.91 9.50 -8.76
C TYR A 39 -1.81 10.52 -9.89
N PRO A 40 -0.85 11.48 -9.81
CA PRO A 40 -0.60 12.41 -10.89
C PRO A 40 -0.25 11.70 -12.20
N LEU A 41 -0.74 12.24 -13.31
CA LEU A 41 -0.37 11.80 -14.65
C LEU A 41 1.14 11.96 -14.88
N ASP A 42 1.67 11.45 -15.99
CA ASP A 42 3.11 11.57 -16.29
C ASP A 42 3.62 13.02 -16.37
N GLY A 43 2.74 13.98 -16.68
CA GLY A 43 3.04 15.42 -16.66
C GLY A 43 3.05 16.05 -15.26
N GLY A 44 2.64 15.32 -14.22
CA GLY A 44 2.47 15.83 -12.85
C GLY A 44 1.11 16.46 -12.58
N ASP A 45 0.23 16.55 -13.58
CA ASP A 45 -1.12 17.04 -13.43
C ASP A 45 -1.99 16.05 -12.63
N PRO A 46 -2.90 16.54 -11.77
CA PRO A 46 -3.87 15.67 -11.12
C PRO A 46 -4.81 15.05 -12.17
N PRO A 47 -5.24 13.80 -11.98
CA PRO A 47 -6.19 13.16 -12.90
C PRO A 47 -7.58 13.80 -12.78
N GLU A 48 -8.25 13.97 -13.91
CA GLU A 48 -9.66 14.34 -13.96
C GLU A 48 -10.51 13.07 -13.81
N LEU A 49 -11.15 12.91 -12.65
CA LEU A 49 -11.96 11.73 -12.34
C LEU A 49 -13.44 12.02 -12.65
N GLY A 50 -14.07 11.13 -13.40
CA GLY A 50 -15.51 11.14 -13.68
C GLY A 50 -16.25 10.01 -12.97
N ASP A 51 -17.51 9.82 -13.34
CA ASP A 51 -18.29 8.65 -12.93
C ASP A 51 -17.62 7.37 -13.41
N TYR A 52 -17.54 6.37 -12.52
CA TYR A 52 -16.92 5.09 -12.86
C TYR A 52 -17.77 4.29 -13.86
N GLU A 53 -17.11 3.82 -14.92
CA GLU A 53 -17.60 2.68 -15.68
C GLU A 53 -17.49 1.41 -14.83
N THR A 54 -18.48 0.53 -14.94
CA THR A 54 -18.44 -0.78 -14.30
C THR A 54 -18.43 -1.91 -15.31
N VAL A 55 -17.69 -2.97 -15.00
CA VAL A 55 -17.58 -4.16 -15.83
C VAL A 55 -17.77 -5.41 -14.98
N THR A 56 -18.60 -6.35 -15.45
CA THR A 56 -18.70 -7.68 -14.85
C THR A 56 -17.79 -8.62 -15.62
N LEU A 57 -16.76 -9.14 -14.95
CA LEU A 57 -15.79 -10.05 -15.55
C LEU A 57 -16.24 -11.52 -15.38
N ASP A 58 -15.56 -12.45 -16.05
CA ASP A 58 -15.88 -13.90 -16.03
C ASP A 58 -15.95 -14.50 -14.60
N SER A 59 -15.28 -13.86 -13.64
CA SER A 59 -15.36 -14.21 -12.22
C SER A 59 -16.75 -13.98 -11.59
N GLY A 60 -17.67 -13.31 -12.29
CA GLY A 60 -19.00 -12.94 -11.81
C GLY A 60 -19.03 -11.68 -10.94
N TRP A 61 -17.87 -11.12 -10.61
CA TRP A 61 -17.75 -9.88 -9.84
C TRP A 61 -17.85 -8.64 -10.73
N THR A 62 -18.45 -7.59 -10.18
CA THR A 62 -18.49 -6.26 -10.80
C THR A 62 -17.31 -5.42 -10.31
N TYR A 63 -16.52 -4.92 -11.25
CA TYR A 63 -15.35 -4.08 -11.01
C TYR A 63 -15.62 -2.67 -11.53
N LEU A 64 -14.92 -1.69 -10.95
CA LEU A 64 -14.80 -0.34 -11.49
C LEU A 64 -13.63 -0.30 -12.48
N VAL A 65 -13.77 0.43 -13.57
CA VAL A 65 -12.66 0.70 -14.50
C VAL A 65 -11.82 1.85 -13.94
N ALA A 66 -10.53 1.61 -13.73
CA ALA A 66 -9.61 2.60 -13.20
C ALA A 66 -9.41 3.78 -14.16
N GLN A 67 -9.16 4.95 -13.58
CA GLN A 67 -8.94 6.21 -14.26
C GLN A 67 -7.53 6.74 -13.95
N GLY A 68 -7.14 7.84 -14.61
CA GLY A 68 -5.86 8.50 -14.33
C GLY A 68 -4.62 7.68 -14.71
N ARG A 69 -3.55 7.79 -13.89
CA ARG A 69 -2.19 7.30 -14.23
C ARG A 69 -2.14 5.81 -14.53
N TYR A 70 -2.93 5.00 -13.83
CA TYR A 70 -2.87 3.54 -13.89
C TYR A 70 -4.11 2.93 -14.57
N ALA A 71 -4.79 3.69 -15.43
CA ALA A 71 -5.95 3.23 -16.19
C ALA A 71 -5.63 2.06 -17.14
N ARG A 72 -4.39 1.95 -17.63
CA ARG A 72 -3.94 0.79 -18.41
C ARG A 72 -3.28 -0.24 -17.51
N TRP A 73 -3.64 -1.50 -17.72
CA TRP A 73 -3.10 -2.61 -16.94
C TRP A 73 -1.59 -2.74 -17.03
N GLU A 74 -1.04 -2.48 -18.22
CA GLU A 74 0.41 -2.53 -18.46
C GLU A 74 1.17 -1.53 -17.56
N ASP A 75 0.65 -0.31 -17.41
CA ASP A 75 1.28 0.73 -16.58
C ASP A 75 1.16 0.40 -15.08
N PHE A 76 0.00 -0.12 -14.68
CA PHE A 76 -0.21 -0.62 -13.32
C PHE A 76 0.74 -1.78 -12.98
N GLN A 77 0.83 -2.76 -13.87
CA GLN A 77 1.70 -3.93 -13.70
C GLN A 77 3.18 -3.52 -13.70
N ALA A 78 3.60 -2.61 -14.58
CA ALA A 78 4.96 -2.08 -14.61
C ALA A 78 5.33 -1.35 -13.30
N MET A 79 4.37 -0.63 -12.70
CA MET A 79 4.55 -0.03 -11.37
C MET A 79 4.78 -1.12 -10.31
N LEU A 80 3.96 -2.17 -10.27
CA LEU A 80 4.12 -3.27 -9.32
C LEU A 80 5.43 -4.04 -9.52
N ASP A 81 5.80 -4.33 -10.77
CA ASP A 81 7.03 -5.03 -11.14
C ASP A 81 8.29 -4.22 -10.80
N GLY A 82 8.15 -2.90 -10.67
CA GLY A 82 9.20 -2.01 -10.21
C GLY A 82 9.30 -1.88 -8.68
N ILE A 83 8.37 -2.45 -7.92
CA ILE A 83 8.29 -2.29 -6.45
C ILE A 83 8.32 -3.64 -5.73
N PHE A 84 7.46 -4.58 -6.11
CA PHE A 84 7.21 -5.80 -5.36
C PHE A 84 7.74 -7.04 -6.07
N THR A 85 8.08 -8.07 -5.30
CA THR A 85 8.38 -9.39 -5.87
C THR A 85 7.12 -10.02 -6.45
N PRO A 86 7.22 -10.87 -7.50
CA PRO A 86 6.05 -11.52 -8.08
C PRO A 86 5.22 -12.32 -7.07
N ALA A 87 5.90 -13.00 -6.14
CA ALA A 87 5.22 -13.76 -5.08
C ALA A 87 4.45 -12.87 -4.10
N TYR A 88 4.91 -11.65 -3.86
CA TYR A 88 4.22 -10.71 -2.98
C TYR A 88 3.08 -9.97 -3.68
N GLN A 89 3.24 -9.64 -4.97
CA GLN A 89 2.14 -9.12 -5.79
C GLN A 89 0.92 -10.05 -5.74
N GLU A 90 1.13 -11.36 -5.82
CA GLU A 90 0.07 -12.36 -5.73
C GLU A 90 -0.73 -12.30 -4.41
N LYS A 91 -0.11 -11.83 -3.32
CA LYS A 91 -0.79 -11.57 -2.04
C LYS A 91 -1.54 -10.23 -2.03
N LEU A 92 -1.02 -9.22 -2.73
CA LEU A 92 -1.60 -7.88 -2.78
C LEU A 92 -2.81 -7.80 -3.72
N LEU A 93 -2.77 -8.56 -4.82
CA LEU A 93 -3.77 -8.45 -5.89
C LEU A 93 -4.94 -9.41 -5.77
N TRP A 94 -4.92 -10.34 -4.82
CA TRP A 94 -5.95 -11.37 -4.69
C TRP A 94 -6.51 -11.41 -3.28
N THR A 95 -7.78 -11.78 -3.19
CA THR A 95 -8.46 -12.04 -1.93
C THR A 95 -9.30 -13.31 -2.04
N GLU A 96 -9.82 -13.78 -0.91
CA GLU A 96 -10.65 -14.98 -0.79
C GLU A 96 -11.99 -14.60 -0.14
N ASN A 97 -13.08 -15.18 -0.64
CA ASN A 97 -14.38 -15.08 0.03
C ASN A 97 -14.46 -16.08 1.19
N MET A 98 -15.57 -16.04 1.94
CA MET A 98 -15.81 -16.94 3.07
C MET A 98 -15.85 -18.43 2.68
N ASP A 99 -16.11 -18.75 1.42
CA ASP A 99 -16.15 -20.11 0.89
C ASP A 99 -14.77 -20.57 0.34
N GLY A 100 -13.72 -19.75 0.48
CA GLY A 100 -12.38 -20.02 -0.05
C GLY A 100 -12.23 -19.79 -1.55
N GLY A 101 -13.23 -19.20 -2.20
CA GLY A 101 -13.18 -18.78 -3.60
C GLY A 101 -12.25 -17.58 -3.75
N ARG A 102 -11.18 -17.76 -4.51
CA ARG A 102 -10.15 -16.75 -4.75
C ARG A 102 -10.45 -15.91 -5.99
N PHE A 103 -10.34 -14.59 -5.88
CA PHE A 103 -10.61 -13.65 -6.97
C PHE A 103 -9.72 -12.40 -6.87
N PRO A 104 -9.43 -11.72 -7.99
CA PRO A 104 -8.54 -10.58 -7.98
C PRO A 104 -9.23 -9.33 -7.42
N ILE A 105 -8.49 -8.53 -6.66
CA ILE A 105 -8.87 -7.17 -6.26
C ILE A 105 -8.63 -6.21 -7.42
N PHE A 106 -7.50 -6.38 -8.13
CA PHE A 106 -7.13 -5.62 -9.33
C PHE A 106 -6.85 -6.60 -10.48
N THR A 107 -7.34 -6.32 -11.68
CA THR A 107 -7.15 -7.16 -12.86
C THR A 107 -7.28 -6.35 -14.14
N ALA A 108 -6.90 -6.92 -15.28
CA ALA A 108 -7.25 -6.40 -16.60
C ALA A 108 -8.65 -6.85 -17.02
N ASP A 109 -9.36 -6.03 -17.79
CA ASP A 109 -10.44 -6.49 -18.66
C ASP A 109 -9.92 -6.99 -20.02
N GLY A 110 -10.85 -7.37 -20.91
CA GLY A 110 -10.51 -7.86 -22.26
C GLY A 110 -9.85 -6.82 -23.18
N GLU A 111 -9.86 -5.55 -22.81
CA GLU A 111 -9.24 -4.43 -23.55
C GLU A 111 -7.90 -3.97 -22.93
N GLY A 112 -7.49 -4.61 -21.82
CA GLY A 112 -6.27 -4.25 -21.11
C GLY A 112 -6.41 -3.02 -20.22
N ARG A 113 -7.64 -2.64 -19.85
CA ARG A 113 -7.91 -1.58 -18.86
C ARG A 113 -7.78 -2.16 -17.46
N THR A 114 -7.18 -1.41 -16.54
CA THR A 114 -7.14 -1.81 -15.13
C THR A 114 -8.55 -1.71 -14.56
N CYS A 115 -8.98 -2.77 -13.89
CA CYS A 115 -10.25 -2.85 -13.19
C CYS A 115 -10.00 -3.24 -11.73
N PHE A 116 -10.78 -2.68 -10.82
CA PHE A 116 -10.63 -2.98 -9.38
C PHE A 116 -11.97 -3.16 -8.68
N LEU A 117 -11.98 -3.98 -7.63
CA LEU A 117 -13.13 -4.08 -6.73
C LEU A 117 -13.15 -2.88 -5.81
N GLU A 118 -14.31 -2.24 -5.70
CA GLU A 118 -14.54 -1.20 -4.70
C GLU A 118 -14.54 -1.82 -3.31
N LEU A 119 -13.46 -1.60 -2.56
CA LEU A 119 -13.27 -2.14 -1.23
C LEU A 119 -12.88 -1.00 -0.28
N GLU A 120 -13.63 -0.90 0.82
CA GLU A 120 -13.35 0.01 1.94
C GLU A 120 -12.88 -0.81 3.14
N ARG A 121 -11.64 -0.58 3.58
CA ARG A 121 -10.96 -1.32 4.66
C ARG A 121 -10.96 -0.59 6.00
N GLY A 122 -11.49 0.64 6.03
CA GLY A 122 -11.45 1.50 7.21
C GLY A 122 -10.04 2.04 7.49
N SER A 123 -9.89 2.74 8.61
CA SER A 123 -8.64 3.32 9.08
C SER A 123 -8.52 3.15 10.59
N SER A 124 -7.31 2.98 11.12
CA SER A 124 -7.07 3.06 12.57
C SER A 124 -7.12 4.51 13.07
N LEU A 125 -8.16 4.83 13.85
CA LEU A 125 -8.29 6.13 14.51
C LEU A 125 -7.23 6.29 15.60
N GLU A 126 -6.92 5.21 16.32
CA GLU A 126 -5.88 5.14 17.34
C GLU A 126 -4.53 5.56 16.76
N TYR A 127 -4.17 5.02 15.58
CA TYR A 127 -2.94 5.40 14.89
C TYR A 127 -2.96 6.88 14.50
N GLY A 128 -4.04 7.34 13.85
CA GLY A 128 -4.16 8.73 13.42
C GLY A 128 -4.13 9.75 14.55
N TRP A 129 -4.46 9.35 15.79
CA TRP A 129 -4.52 10.22 16.96
C TRP A 129 -3.29 10.12 17.87
N ALA A 130 -2.32 9.24 17.56
CA ALA A 130 -1.10 9.14 18.33
C ALA A 130 -0.20 10.37 18.20
N ASP A 131 -0.27 11.08 17.07
CA ASP A 131 0.56 12.26 16.73
C ASP A 131 2.06 12.05 16.99
N VAL A 132 2.52 10.81 16.78
CA VAL A 132 3.93 10.41 16.89
C VAL A 132 4.36 9.78 15.56
N PRO A 133 5.48 10.22 14.97
CA PRO A 133 5.99 9.63 13.73
C PRO A 133 6.32 8.14 13.88
N ASP A 134 6.15 7.39 12.80
CA ASP A 134 6.66 6.02 12.72
C ASP A 134 8.17 5.98 12.97
N THR A 135 8.62 4.89 13.61
CA THR A 135 10.04 4.59 13.76
C THR A 135 10.37 3.23 13.16
N TYR A 136 11.66 2.96 12.98
CA TYR A 136 12.12 1.74 12.32
C TYR A 136 13.23 1.05 13.11
N GLU A 137 13.09 -0.26 13.25
CA GLU A 137 14.05 -1.11 13.95
C GLU A 137 14.65 -2.13 12.98
N LEU A 138 15.96 -2.00 12.71
CA LEU A 138 16.67 -2.96 11.86
C LEU A 138 16.71 -4.33 12.52
N VAL A 139 16.34 -5.37 11.77
CA VAL A 139 16.46 -6.78 12.20
C VAL A 139 17.71 -7.40 11.60
N SER A 140 17.86 -7.33 10.27
CA SER A 140 19.02 -7.85 9.56
C SER A 140 19.27 -7.11 8.26
N GLN A 141 20.53 -7.09 7.82
CA GLN A 141 20.94 -6.48 6.55
C GLN A 141 22.08 -7.28 5.94
N SER A 142 21.94 -7.62 4.66
CA SER A 142 22.95 -8.29 3.84
C SER A 142 22.93 -7.69 2.42
N GLU A 143 23.78 -8.23 1.54
CA GLU A 143 23.77 -7.86 0.12
C GLU A 143 22.49 -8.32 -0.60
N ASP A 144 21.79 -9.32 -0.05
CA ASP A 144 20.64 -9.96 -0.68
C ASP A 144 19.30 -9.56 -0.06
N ALA A 145 19.28 -9.11 1.20
CA ALA A 145 18.05 -8.77 1.90
C ALA A 145 18.23 -7.71 2.99
N VAL A 146 17.16 -6.95 3.24
CA VAL A 146 17.02 -6.10 4.43
C VAL A 146 15.69 -6.43 5.10
N GLU A 147 15.75 -6.70 6.40
CA GLU A 147 14.59 -6.96 7.25
C GLU A 147 14.55 -5.94 8.38
N PHE A 148 13.38 -5.36 8.62
CA PHE A 148 13.19 -4.39 9.69
C PHE A 148 11.73 -4.34 10.14
N TYR A 149 11.47 -3.74 11.29
CA TYR A 149 10.11 -3.42 11.73
C TYR A 149 9.78 -1.97 11.44
N LEU A 150 8.58 -1.72 10.93
CA LEU A 150 7.86 -0.47 11.11
C LEU A 150 7.21 -0.50 12.50
N VAL A 151 7.45 0.54 13.29
CA VAL A 151 6.88 0.69 14.63
C VAL A 151 5.84 1.80 14.58
N GLY A 152 4.57 1.38 14.55
CA GLY A 152 3.42 2.29 14.60
C GLY A 152 3.05 2.63 16.04
N HIS A 153 2.55 3.84 16.25
CA HIS A 153 2.12 4.33 17.57
C HIS A 153 0.61 4.53 17.57
N TYR A 154 -0.06 4.11 18.64
CA TYR A 154 -1.52 4.09 18.71
C TYR A 154 -1.97 4.74 20.02
N ALA A 155 -2.86 5.73 19.93
CA ALA A 155 -3.44 6.39 21.08
C ALA A 155 -4.49 5.50 21.76
N ASP A 156 -4.44 5.41 23.09
CA ASP A 156 -5.50 4.77 23.86
C ASP A 156 -6.73 5.69 23.91
N LEU A 157 -7.69 5.41 23.02
CA LEU A 157 -8.92 6.18 22.92
C LEU A 157 -9.87 5.98 24.12
N THR A 158 -9.63 4.96 24.95
CA THR A 158 -10.42 4.70 26.17
C THR A 158 -10.06 5.63 27.32
N VAL A 159 -8.88 6.27 27.26
CA VAL A 159 -8.37 7.19 28.28
C VAL A 159 -8.56 8.64 27.83
N GLN A 160 -9.17 9.49 28.67
CA GLN A 160 -9.30 10.92 28.37
C GLN A 160 -7.91 11.56 28.18
N PRO A 161 -7.77 12.49 27.23
CA PRO A 161 -6.50 13.19 27.04
C PRO A 161 -6.15 14.00 28.29
N ASP A 162 -4.86 14.14 28.55
CA ASP A 162 -4.36 14.98 29.63
C ASP A 162 -4.52 16.49 29.31
N GLU A 163 -4.02 17.36 30.20
CA GLU A 163 -4.11 18.82 30.04
C GLU A 163 -3.38 19.34 28.78
N THR A 164 -2.50 18.53 28.19
CA THR A 164 -1.78 18.84 26.94
C THR A 164 -2.46 18.28 25.70
N GLY A 165 -3.55 17.53 25.86
CA GLY A 165 -4.24 16.84 24.77
C GLY A 165 -3.66 15.45 24.47
N ALA A 166 -2.63 15.01 25.19
CA ALA A 166 -1.95 13.75 24.93
C ALA A 166 -2.68 12.57 25.57
N ARG A 167 -2.63 11.41 24.90
CA ARG A 167 -3.15 10.14 25.40
C ARG A 167 -1.99 9.17 25.63
N PRO A 168 -2.13 8.18 26.53
CA PRO A 168 -1.20 7.07 26.58
C PRO A 168 -1.08 6.39 25.22
N LEU A 169 0.13 6.00 24.84
CA LEU A 169 0.40 5.36 23.57
C LEU A 169 0.79 3.89 23.77
N SER A 170 0.33 3.03 22.87
CA SER A 170 0.89 1.71 22.64
C SER A 170 1.68 1.69 21.32
N THR A 171 2.51 0.66 21.15
CA THR A 171 3.28 0.46 19.93
C THR A 171 3.04 -0.94 19.38
N GLU A 172 2.89 -1.04 18.06
CA GLU A 172 2.88 -2.34 17.36
C GLU A 172 4.02 -2.39 16.34
N ARG A 173 4.53 -3.60 16.11
CA ARG A 173 5.65 -3.86 15.21
C ARG A 173 5.15 -4.62 13.99
N TRP A 174 5.43 -4.08 12.81
CA TRP A 174 5.02 -4.64 11.53
C TRP A 174 6.25 -4.99 10.70
N PRO A 175 6.46 -6.26 10.31
CA PRO A 175 7.65 -6.68 9.59
C PRO A 175 7.67 -6.10 8.17
N ILE A 176 8.81 -5.62 7.71
CA ILE A 176 9.05 -5.20 6.33
C ILE A 176 10.29 -5.90 5.82
N ARG A 177 10.22 -6.40 4.59
CA ARG A 177 11.30 -7.12 3.94
C ARG A 177 11.54 -6.62 2.52
N MET A 178 12.80 -6.32 2.25
CA MET A 178 13.33 -5.97 0.93
C MET A 178 14.34 -7.03 0.51
N GLU A 179 14.33 -7.42 -0.76
CA GLU A 179 15.20 -8.46 -1.33
C GLU A 179 15.80 -7.99 -2.65
N ARG A 180 17.05 -8.39 -2.89
CA ARG A 180 17.75 -8.10 -4.13
C ARG A 180 17.40 -9.17 -5.17
N THR A 181 16.83 -8.72 -6.28
CA THR A 181 16.50 -9.57 -7.43
C THR A 181 17.45 -9.31 -8.60
N ALA A 182 17.37 -10.11 -9.66
CA ALA A 182 18.10 -9.84 -10.90
C ALA A 182 17.75 -8.48 -11.52
N GLY A 183 16.55 -7.94 -11.24
CA GLY A 183 16.08 -6.63 -11.69
C GLY A 183 16.24 -5.50 -10.67
N GLY A 184 17.10 -5.67 -9.65
CA GLY A 184 17.30 -4.72 -8.55
C GLY A 184 16.49 -5.06 -7.30
N TRP A 185 16.47 -4.15 -6.33
CA TRP A 185 15.74 -4.35 -5.08
C TRP A 185 14.22 -4.41 -5.30
N ARG A 186 13.54 -5.27 -4.54
CA ARG A 186 12.07 -5.40 -4.49
C ARG A 186 11.62 -5.61 -3.06
N VAL A 187 10.37 -5.26 -2.79
CA VAL A 187 9.70 -5.52 -1.51
C VAL A 187 9.01 -6.88 -1.58
N SER A 188 9.29 -7.75 -0.61
CA SER A 188 8.67 -9.08 -0.48
C SER A 188 7.71 -9.19 0.71
N GLU A 189 7.72 -8.19 1.60
CA GLU A 189 6.75 -8.00 2.66
C GLU A 189 6.67 -6.51 3.03
N PHE A 190 5.46 -5.97 3.11
CA PHE A 190 5.19 -4.58 3.48
C PHE A 190 3.94 -4.48 4.34
N HIS A 191 3.92 -3.50 5.24
CA HIS A 191 2.79 -3.25 6.11
C HIS A 191 2.66 -1.75 6.33
N VAL A 192 1.42 -1.31 6.52
CA VAL A 192 1.08 0.05 6.94
C VAL A 192 0.39 -0.04 8.30
N PRO A 193 0.61 0.93 9.20
CA PRO A 193 0.12 0.84 10.57
C PRO A 193 -1.36 1.25 10.76
N TYR A 194 -2.09 1.59 9.69
CA TYR A 194 -3.46 2.14 9.75
C TYR A 194 -4.49 1.40 8.93
#